data_AF-A0A7V3HMY5-F1
#
_entry.id   AF-A0A7V3HMY5-F1
#
_cell.length_a   1.000
_cell.length_b   1.000
_cell.length_c   1.000
_cell.angle_alpha   90.00
_cell.angle_beta   90.00
_cell.angle_gamma   90.00
#
_symmetry.space_group_name_H-M   'P 1'
#
loop_
_entity.id
_entity.type
_entity.pdbx_description
1 polymer ?
#
loop_
_entity_poly.entity_id
_entity_poly.type
_entity_poly.pdbx_seq_one_letter_code
_entity_poly.pdbx_strand_id
1 'polypeptide(L)'
;MLFALTLVSVPGICGTADAIEEFNTKGPKARPTCQTYITTTHFKVHYDTTGTHACPKSYADSIGMYAEHAWDVYVTGLGFEKPPSDGSAGGDSLYDMYVQYLSGGVLGYTSPESPGGNYTDSYTSYIVIGKGWDNSTLRNTVVHEFMHACQMAYERGFGRYQNIWFMENCAMWGEEMCYPNDNEYVAYLSGTSPLKRPYFEINHMLQNTDLYEYAGVLWPLFLMLWTGDTAIIQRIWLRYGQNPGAHSYSDIDYILSNYYGTNLKTALENYAIWRWFVSGRYDNWHWTESNLYPTVTVVKSHSSYPASGGQGIFYPKGAGGCDFVVFYNYTPNDTLYFYFDGSDNFDWEVFVIGYRGGPSNPSDTFRINVNDATGYGSRPIPTLDYDSLILVPVVCNWVDASYTPDLLFTYWVDKVAVDESIPEKTLRVNSAGRGFSFNLPAEGEVSLALFDATGRKAFEVTRAFPAGENTLTLPPGLNGGIYFWRFSYLNQNLLGKTVIQ
;
A
#
# COMPACT_ATOMS: atom_id res chain seq x y z
N MET A 1 8.63 -3.59 39.78
CA MET A 1 9.41 -2.75 38.86
C MET A 1 8.51 -2.51 37.65
N LEU A 2 7.76 -1.41 37.65
CA LEU A 2 6.83 -1.06 36.57
C LEU A 2 7.67 -0.57 35.39
N PHE A 3 7.62 -1.26 34.26
CA PHE A 3 8.14 -0.73 33.01
C PHE A 3 7.25 0.44 32.59
N ALA A 4 7.85 1.61 32.45
CA ALA A 4 7.21 2.77 31.87
C ALA A 4 6.91 2.48 30.39
N LEU A 5 5.62 2.28 30.07
CA LEU A 5 5.15 2.48 28.71
C LEU A 5 5.34 3.97 28.42
N THR A 6 6.29 4.30 27.55
CA THR A 6 6.31 5.59 26.86
C THR A 6 4.97 5.71 26.13
N LEU A 7 4.10 6.58 26.65
CA LEU A 7 2.95 7.09 25.91
C LEU A 7 3.52 7.71 24.62
N VAL A 8 3.40 6.98 23.51
CA VAL A 8 3.52 7.57 22.18
C VAL A 8 2.40 8.59 22.12
N SER A 9 2.74 9.88 22.13
CA SER A 9 1.77 10.93 21.85
C SER A 9 1.10 10.57 20.53
N VAL A 10 -0.23 10.51 20.51
CA VAL A 10 -0.96 10.40 19.25
C VAL A 10 -0.40 11.48 18.32
N PRO A 11 0.09 11.15 17.12
CA PRO A 11 0.56 12.17 16.20
C PRO A 11 -0.57 13.16 15.95
N GLY A 12 -0.25 14.43 15.72
CA GLY A 12 -1.28 15.41 15.44
C GLY A 12 -2.04 15.06 14.15
N ILE A 13 -3.26 15.56 14.01
CA ILE A 13 -4.22 15.12 12.99
C ILE A 13 -4.26 16.15 11.85
N CYS A 14 -4.42 15.71 10.60
CA CYS A 14 -4.74 16.59 9.47
C CYS A 14 -6.23 16.97 9.49
N GLY A 15 -6.53 18.26 9.34
CA GLY A 15 -7.90 18.78 9.35
C GLY A 15 -8.58 18.85 7.97
N THR A 16 -7.93 18.35 6.91
CA THR A 16 -8.39 18.50 5.52
C THR A 16 -9.70 17.78 5.26
N ALA A 17 -9.84 16.52 5.72
CA ALA A 17 -11.10 15.81 5.61
C ALA A 17 -12.29 16.57 6.22
N ASP A 18 -12.12 17.16 7.42
CA ASP A 18 -13.13 18.00 8.06
C ASP A 18 -13.41 19.28 7.24
N ALA A 19 -12.38 19.91 6.68
CA ALA A 19 -12.51 21.09 5.84
C ALA A 19 -13.27 20.80 4.53
N ILE A 20 -13.04 19.65 3.90
CA ILE A 20 -13.76 19.19 2.71
C ILE A 20 -15.23 18.89 3.03
N GLU A 21 -15.52 18.23 4.15
CA GLU A 21 -16.91 17.98 4.57
C GLU A 21 -17.67 19.26 4.93
N GLU A 22 -17.00 20.18 5.63
CA GLU A 22 -17.55 21.51 5.88
C GLU A 22 -17.81 22.24 4.56
N PHE A 23 -16.88 22.20 3.60
CA PHE A 23 -17.07 22.76 2.27
C PHE A 23 -18.29 22.17 1.55
N ASN A 24 -18.43 20.84 1.55
CA ASN A 24 -19.52 20.16 0.86
C ASN A 24 -20.89 20.47 1.48
N THR A 25 -20.95 20.89 2.76
CA THR A 25 -22.20 21.18 3.47
C THR A 25 -22.50 22.67 3.62
N LYS A 26 -21.47 23.52 3.69
CA LYS A 26 -21.60 24.97 3.98
C LYS A 26 -20.96 25.88 2.93
N GLY A 27 -20.21 25.32 1.98
CA GLY A 27 -19.45 26.08 0.99
C GLY A 27 -18.08 26.56 1.50
N PRO A 28 -17.40 27.44 0.73
CA PRO A 28 -16.03 27.86 1.01
C PRO A 28 -15.87 28.55 2.37
N LYS A 29 -14.82 28.17 3.10
CA LYS A 29 -14.42 28.80 4.35
C LYS A 29 -13.65 30.08 4.07
N ALA A 30 -14.00 31.17 4.76
CA ALA A 30 -13.28 32.43 4.65
C ALA A 30 -11.81 32.28 5.05
N ARG A 31 -10.92 32.82 4.22
CA ARG A 31 -9.47 32.85 4.49
C ARG A 31 -9.17 33.61 5.79
N PRO A 32 -8.18 33.15 6.59
CA PRO A 32 -7.70 33.93 7.72
C PRO A 32 -7.19 35.30 7.29
N THR A 33 -7.42 36.32 8.12
CA THR A 33 -6.77 37.63 7.97
C THR A 33 -5.56 37.67 8.90
N CYS A 34 -4.38 37.98 8.35
CA CYS A 34 -3.14 38.09 9.12
C CYS A 34 -2.53 39.50 9.01
N GLN A 35 -1.67 39.85 9.95
CA GLN A 35 -1.01 41.15 10.02
C GLN A 35 0.07 41.36 8.96
N THR A 36 0.78 40.30 8.57
CA THR A 36 1.92 40.39 7.65
C THR A 36 2.15 39.06 6.93
N TYR A 37 3.15 39.01 6.06
CA TYR A 37 3.49 37.83 5.26
C TYR A 37 4.98 37.80 4.87
N ILE A 38 5.46 36.62 4.50
CA ILE A 38 6.67 36.44 3.70
C ILE A 38 6.29 35.83 2.35
N THR A 39 7.15 36.00 1.35
CA THR A 39 6.98 35.41 0.01
C THR A 39 8.19 34.56 -0.34
N THR A 40 7.94 33.53 -1.13
CA THR A 40 8.94 32.67 -1.77
C THR A 40 8.74 32.73 -3.29
N THR A 41 9.22 31.73 -4.04
CA THR A 41 9.04 31.68 -5.50
C THR A 41 7.59 31.37 -5.85
N HIS A 42 6.97 30.42 -5.14
CA HIS A 42 5.64 29.91 -5.43
C HIS A 42 4.61 30.22 -4.34
N PHE A 43 5.06 30.56 -3.12
CA PHE A 43 4.17 30.68 -1.95
C PHE A 43 4.20 32.05 -1.28
N LYS A 44 3.07 32.38 -0.68
CA LYS A 44 2.90 33.50 0.25
C LYS A 44 2.43 32.97 1.60
N VAL A 45 3.24 33.18 2.63
CA VAL A 45 2.97 32.70 3.99
C VAL A 45 2.54 33.87 4.87
N HIS A 46 1.25 33.91 5.18
CA HIS A 46 0.60 34.91 6.03
C HIS A 46 0.69 34.52 7.50
N TYR A 47 1.06 35.47 8.36
CA TYR A 47 1.19 35.22 9.80
C TYR A 47 0.98 36.48 10.65
N ASP A 48 0.68 36.26 11.91
CA ASP A 48 0.58 37.32 12.91
C ASP A 48 1.88 37.46 13.71
N THR A 49 2.21 38.69 14.09
CA THR A 49 3.38 38.98 14.95
C THR A 49 3.01 39.15 16.42
N THR A 50 1.71 39.30 16.71
CA THR A 50 1.17 39.49 18.06
C THR A 50 -0.19 38.82 18.21
N GLY A 51 -0.61 38.50 19.44
CA GLY A 51 -1.91 37.90 19.71
C GLY A 51 -1.90 36.36 19.62
N THR A 52 -3.09 35.77 19.56
CA THR A 52 -3.28 34.32 19.72
C THR A 52 -2.64 33.49 18.61
N HIS A 53 -2.56 34.00 17.39
CA HIS A 53 -2.03 33.30 16.22
C HIS A 53 -0.54 33.60 15.96
N ALA A 54 0.11 34.36 16.85
CA ALA A 54 1.43 34.89 16.60
C ALA A 54 2.52 33.81 16.50
N CYS A 55 3.41 33.97 15.53
CA CYS A 55 4.63 33.18 15.40
C CYS A 55 5.83 34.10 15.03
N PRO A 56 7.07 33.70 15.31
CA PRO A 56 8.23 34.44 14.82
C PRO A 56 8.32 34.32 13.28
N LYS A 57 8.91 35.32 12.62
CA LYS A 57 9.14 35.30 11.16
C LYS A 57 9.90 34.04 10.72
N SER A 58 10.85 33.56 11.53
CA SER A 58 11.60 32.34 11.23
C SER A 58 10.71 31.09 11.11
N TYR A 59 9.57 31.05 11.78
CA TYR A 59 8.60 29.96 11.63
C TYR A 59 7.90 30.01 10.26
N ALA A 60 7.49 31.21 9.83
CA ALA A 60 6.93 31.44 8.50
C ALA A 60 7.96 31.18 7.39
N ASP A 61 9.23 31.55 7.61
CA ASP A 61 10.34 31.25 6.71
C ASP A 61 10.55 29.73 6.55
N SER A 62 10.47 28.96 7.65
CA SER A 62 10.53 27.49 7.60
C SER A 62 9.38 26.89 6.79
N ILE A 63 8.14 27.38 6.97
CA ILE A 63 6.99 26.94 6.18
C ILE A 63 7.25 27.18 4.69
N GLY A 64 7.68 28.39 4.33
CA GLY A 64 7.99 28.71 2.93
C GLY A 64 9.07 27.80 2.34
N MET A 65 10.14 27.53 3.09
CA MET A 65 11.21 26.62 2.66
C MET A 65 10.72 25.17 2.46
N TYR A 66 9.91 24.64 3.37
CA TYR A 66 9.39 23.28 3.25
C TYR A 66 8.35 23.16 2.13
N ALA A 67 7.56 24.20 1.90
CA ALA A 67 6.60 24.26 0.80
C ALA A 67 7.32 24.29 -0.57
N GLU A 68 8.41 25.04 -0.70
CA GLU A 68 9.24 25.02 -1.91
C GLU A 68 9.89 23.65 -2.16
N HIS A 69 10.37 22.98 -1.11
CA HIS A 69 10.84 21.59 -1.23
C HIS A 69 9.73 20.65 -1.72
N ALA A 70 8.52 20.77 -1.15
CA ALA A 70 7.35 20.00 -1.58
C ALA A 70 7.00 20.27 -3.06
N TRP A 71 7.10 21.53 -3.50
CA TRP A 71 6.87 21.92 -4.89
C TRP A 71 7.88 21.24 -5.83
N ASP A 72 9.16 21.26 -5.48
CA ASP A 72 10.21 20.61 -6.26
C ASP A 72 9.99 19.10 -6.35
N VAL A 73 9.57 18.44 -5.27
CA VAL A 73 9.29 17.00 -5.28
C VAL A 73 8.01 16.67 -6.05
N TYR A 74 6.87 17.25 -5.69
CA TYR A 74 5.57 16.84 -6.22
C TYR A 74 5.32 17.38 -7.63
N VAL A 75 5.50 18.68 -7.85
CA VAL A 75 5.14 19.34 -9.11
C VAL A 75 6.26 19.13 -10.12
N THR A 76 7.50 19.48 -9.76
CA THR A 76 8.64 19.43 -10.70
C THR A 76 9.15 18.00 -10.89
N GLY A 77 9.30 17.24 -9.80
CA GLY A 77 9.90 15.91 -9.82
C GLY A 77 8.94 14.80 -10.25
N LEU A 78 7.78 14.72 -9.59
CA LEU A 78 6.78 13.66 -9.79
C LEU A 78 5.72 14.02 -10.84
N GLY A 79 5.62 15.30 -11.23
CA GLY A 79 4.71 15.75 -12.28
C GLY A 79 3.24 15.81 -11.86
N PHE A 80 2.96 16.02 -10.57
CA PHE A 80 1.62 16.37 -10.13
C PHE A 80 1.22 17.74 -10.69
N GLU A 81 -0.07 17.92 -10.95
CA GLU A 81 -0.62 19.22 -11.29
C GLU A 81 -0.43 20.17 -10.10
N LYS A 82 0.08 21.36 -10.41
CA LYS A 82 0.20 22.42 -9.42
C LYS A 82 -1.20 22.86 -8.96
N PRO A 83 -1.34 23.37 -7.72
CA PRO A 83 -2.63 23.87 -7.26
C PRO A 83 -3.20 24.94 -8.21
N PRO A 84 -4.53 24.94 -8.47
CA PRO A 84 -5.15 25.94 -9.33
C PRO A 84 -4.95 27.36 -8.78
N SER A 85 -4.71 28.32 -9.68
CA SER A 85 -4.61 29.73 -9.29
C SER A 85 -5.98 30.29 -8.92
N ASP A 86 -6.01 31.01 -7.81
CA ASP A 86 -7.12 31.80 -7.28
C ASP A 86 -7.10 33.28 -7.73
N GLY A 87 -6.22 33.60 -8.69
CA GLY A 87 -6.06 34.93 -9.26
C GLY A 87 -5.29 35.89 -8.34
N SER A 88 -6.02 36.72 -7.58
CA SER A 88 -5.45 37.72 -6.66
C SER A 88 -6.02 37.63 -5.25
N ALA A 89 -6.73 36.54 -4.93
CA ALA A 89 -7.09 36.23 -3.55
C ALA A 89 -5.80 36.06 -2.72
N GLY A 90 -5.83 36.40 -1.43
CA GLY A 90 -4.59 36.49 -0.62
C GLY A 90 -3.63 37.62 -1.01
N GLY A 91 -3.96 38.40 -2.05
CA GLY A 91 -3.36 39.69 -2.38
C GLY A 91 -2.37 39.66 -3.55
N ASP A 92 -2.04 38.49 -4.11
CA ASP A 92 -1.30 38.32 -5.36
C ASP A 92 -1.57 36.92 -5.94
N SER A 93 -0.73 36.44 -6.87
CA SER A 93 -0.92 35.16 -7.57
C SER A 93 -0.11 33.99 -6.99
N LEU A 94 0.57 34.18 -5.86
CA LEU A 94 1.30 33.11 -5.17
C LEU A 94 0.32 32.24 -4.36
N TYR A 95 0.65 30.97 -4.16
CA TYR A 95 -0.21 30.09 -3.39
C TYR A 95 -0.19 30.45 -1.90
N ASP A 96 -1.36 30.62 -1.30
CA ASP A 96 -1.48 31.15 0.06
C ASP A 96 -1.43 30.06 1.14
N MET A 97 -0.60 30.32 2.15
CA MET A 97 -0.55 29.57 3.40
C MET A 97 -0.74 30.52 4.57
N TYR A 98 -1.49 30.10 5.60
CA TYR A 98 -1.78 30.92 6.77
C TYR A 98 -1.30 30.23 8.05
N VAL A 99 -0.59 30.95 8.92
CA VAL A 99 -0.25 30.46 10.26
C VAL A 99 -1.35 30.83 11.24
N GLN A 100 -1.90 29.85 11.94
CA GLN A 100 -2.96 30.05 12.94
C GLN A 100 -2.71 29.21 14.20
N TYR A 101 -3.28 29.62 15.34
CA TYR A 101 -3.50 28.68 16.43
C TYR A 101 -4.63 27.72 16.07
N LEU A 102 -4.35 26.42 16.10
CA LEU A 102 -5.32 25.34 15.88
C LEU A 102 -5.51 24.56 17.19
N SER A 103 -6.75 24.22 17.50
CA SER A 103 -7.11 23.44 18.70
C SER A 103 -7.40 21.98 18.34
N GLY A 104 -7.45 21.10 19.35
CA GLY A 104 -7.89 19.71 19.16
C GLY A 104 -6.83 18.77 18.58
N GLY A 105 -5.55 19.18 18.57
CA GLY A 105 -4.46 18.37 18.02
C GLY A 105 -4.31 18.46 16.50
N VAL A 106 -5.07 19.34 15.84
CA VAL A 106 -4.95 19.58 14.39
C VAL A 106 -3.64 20.28 14.07
N LEU A 107 -2.83 19.70 13.19
CA LEU A 107 -1.52 20.25 12.79
C LEU A 107 -1.65 21.28 11.67
N GLY A 108 -2.51 20.99 10.70
CA GLY A 108 -2.80 21.82 9.53
C GLY A 108 -4.10 21.38 8.87
N TYR A 109 -4.54 22.13 7.86
CA TYR A 109 -5.58 21.70 6.94
C TYR A 109 -5.48 22.47 5.61
N THR A 110 -6.00 21.86 4.55
CA THR A 110 -6.17 22.44 3.22
C THR A 110 -7.65 22.62 2.95
N SER A 111 -8.07 23.83 2.60
CA SER A 111 -9.48 24.16 2.38
C SER A 111 -9.76 24.42 0.90
N PRO A 112 -10.69 23.71 0.26
CA PRO A 112 -11.15 24.05 -1.08
C PRO A 112 -12.00 25.33 -1.07
N GLU A 113 -12.02 26.04 -2.19
CA GLU A 113 -12.70 27.32 -2.32
C GLU A 113 -13.65 27.40 -3.51
N SER A 114 -13.11 27.42 -4.72
CA SER A 114 -13.89 27.63 -5.94
C SER A 114 -13.39 26.79 -7.10
N PRO A 115 -14.27 26.37 -8.04
CA PRO A 115 -13.85 25.62 -9.21
C PRO A 115 -12.75 26.37 -9.97
N GLY A 116 -11.70 25.65 -10.37
CA GLY A 116 -10.58 26.19 -11.12
C GLY A 116 -9.55 25.13 -11.44
N GLY A 117 -8.72 25.34 -12.46
CA GLY A 117 -7.75 24.35 -12.93
C GLY A 117 -8.16 23.67 -14.23
N ASN A 118 -7.57 22.51 -14.50
CA ASN A 118 -7.68 21.83 -15.81
C ASN A 118 -8.81 20.79 -15.87
N TYR A 119 -9.44 20.45 -14.76
CA TYR A 119 -10.41 19.37 -14.67
C TYR A 119 -11.77 19.84 -14.15
N THR A 120 -12.80 19.03 -14.34
CA THR A 120 -14.17 19.41 -13.97
C THR A 120 -14.36 19.58 -12.46
N ASP A 121 -13.70 18.74 -11.66
CA ASP A 121 -13.80 18.77 -10.20
C ASP A 121 -12.57 19.38 -9.53
N SER A 122 -11.69 20.05 -10.28
CA SER A 122 -10.53 20.74 -9.71
C SER A 122 -10.92 22.07 -9.06
N TYR A 123 -10.33 22.35 -7.90
CA TYR A 123 -10.67 23.51 -7.07
C TYR A 123 -9.42 24.26 -6.62
N THR A 124 -9.54 25.58 -6.61
CA THR A 124 -8.63 26.46 -5.87
C THR A 124 -8.70 26.15 -4.37
N SER A 125 -7.61 26.39 -3.65
CA SER A 125 -7.50 26.10 -2.24
C SER A 125 -6.47 27.00 -1.55
N TYR A 126 -6.48 26.98 -0.22
CA TYR A 126 -5.42 27.53 0.61
C TYR A 126 -5.09 26.58 1.76
N ILE A 127 -3.90 26.74 2.35
CA ILE A 127 -3.44 25.93 3.48
C ILE A 127 -3.45 26.76 4.76
N VAL A 128 -3.82 26.14 5.88
CA VAL A 128 -3.59 26.68 7.23
C VAL A 128 -2.68 25.74 8.00
N ILE A 129 -1.60 26.28 8.56
CA ILE A 129 -0.64 25.56 9.39
C ILE A 129 -0.76 26.03 10.84
N GLY A 130 -0.82 25.07 11.76
CA GLY A 130 -0.78 25.31 13.20
C GLY A 130 0.53 25.95 13.63
N LYS A 131 0.48 26.87 14.59
CA LYS A 131 1.69 27.53 15.12
C LYS A 131 2.42 26.69 16.16
N GLY A 132 3.75 26.84 16.21
CA GLY A 132 4.57 26.40 17.34
C GLY A 132 4.97 24.93 17.33
N TRP A 133 4.96 24.27 16.17
CA TRP A 133 5.48 22.92 15.98
C TRP A 133 7.01 22.89 15.93
N ASP A 134 7.61 21.76 16.31
CA ASP A 134 9.02 21.52 16.06
C ASP A 134 9.29 21.34 14.55
N ASN A 135 10.58 21.33 14.15
CA ASN A 135 10.94 21.28 12.74
C ASN A 135 10.52 19.98 12.01
N SER A 136 10.40 18.84 12.70
CA SER A 136 9.97 17.59 12.08
C SER A 136 8.47 17.61 11.85
N THR A 137 7.72 17.87 12.92
CA THR A 137 6.26 17.99 12.84
C THR A 137 5.86 19.05 11.81
N LEU A 138 6.54 20.21 11.80
CA LEU A 138 6.27 21.29 10.86
C LEU A 138 6.53 20.90 9.40
N ARG A 139 7.66 20.25 9.10
CA ARG A 139 7.99 19.91 7.70
C ARG A 139 7.05 18.85 7.15
N ASN A 140 6.72 17.81 7.92
CA ASN A 140 5.78 16.77 7.49
C ASN A 140 4.37 17.36 7.31
N THR A 141 3.91 18.18 8.25
CA THR A 141 2.61 18.89 8.10
C THR A 141 2.58 19.74 6.82
N VAL A 142 3.63 20.52 6.53
CA VAL A 142 3.63 21.40 5.35
C VAL A 142 3.58 20.60 4.05
N VAL A 143 4.35 19.51 3.94
CA VAL A 143 4.35 18.68 2.71
C VAL A 143 3.09 17.82 2.60
N HIS A 144 2.48 17.43 3.72
CA HIS A 144 1.18 16.75 3.78
C HIS A 144 0.07 17.62 3.22
N GLU A 145 -0.06 18.85 3.75
CA GLU A 145 -1.08 19.80 3.31
C GLU A 145 -0.84 20.25 1.86
N PHE A 146 0.42 20.42 1.46
CA PHE A 146 0.70 20.77 0.06
C PHE A 146 0.37 19.63 -0.92
N MET A 147 0.47 18.35 -0.49
CA MET A 147 -0.03 17.23 -1.30
C MET A 147 -1.55 17.35 -1.50
N HIS A 148 -2.33 17.70 -0.48
CA HIS A 148 -3.76 17.96 -0.65
C HIS A 148 -4.03 19.10 -1.63
N ALA A 149 -3.26 20.18 -1.59
CA ALA A 149 -3.39 21.26 -2.56
C ALA A 149 -3.16 20.79 -4.01
N CYS A 150 -2.20 19.89 -4.23
CA CYS A 150 -1.96 19.25 -5.54
C CYS A 150 -3.09 18.28 -5.91
N GLN A 151 -3.60 17.49 -4.97
CA GLN A 151 -4.75 16.60 -5.20
C GLN A 151 -6.00 17.38 -5.61
N MET A 152 -6.24 18.54 -4.98
CA MET A 152 -7.33 19.46 -5.34
C MET A 152 -7.20 20.06 -6.74
N ALA A 153 -6.02 19.99 -7.37
CA ALA A 153 -5.85 20.31 -8.78
C ALA A 153 -6.51 19.28 -9.72
N TYR A 154 -6.84 18.08 -9.23
CA TYR A 154 -7.55 17.03 -9.95
C TYR A 154 -9.02 16.93 -9.51
N GLU A 155 -9.24 16.82 -8.20
CA GLU A 155 -10.57 16.80 -7.61
C GLU A 155 -10.59 17.34 -6.17
N ARG A 156 -11.68 18.01 -5.78
CA ARG A 156 -11.83 18.58 -4.43
C ARG A 156 -12.00 17.57 -3.27
N GLY A 157 -12.17 16.29 -3.58
CA GLY A 157 -12.54 15.25 -2.63
C GLY A 157 -14.05 15.12 -2.42
N PHE A 158 -14.55 13.90 -2.61
CA PHE A 158 -15.92 13.49 -2.29
C PHE A 158 -15.85 12.53 -1.12
N GLY A 159 -16.54 12.82 -0.01
CA GLY A 159 -16.85 11.92 1.12
C GLY A 159 -15.71 11.07 1.72
N ARG A 160 -15.74 10.79 3.03
CA ARG A 160 -14.68 9.96 3.67
C ARG A 160 -14.45 8.60 3.01
N TYR A 161 -15.52 7.85 2.75
CA TYR A 161 -15.46 6.51 2.13
C TYR A 161 -15.35 6.51 0.61
N GLN A 162 -15.39 7.67 -0.02
CA GLN A 162 -15.40 7.79 -1.47
C GLN A 162 -13.98 8.04 -1.94
N ASN A 163 -13.48 9.28 -1.85
CA ASN A 163 -12.14 9.60 -2.34
C ASN A 163 -11.21 10.19 -1.25
N ILE A 164 -11.76 10.72 -0.14
CA ILE A 164 -10.93 11.36 0.90
C ILE A 164 -9.98 10.36 1.58
N TRP A 165 -10.39 9.10 1.80
CA TRP A 165 -9.48 8.06 2.33
C TRP A 165 -8.18 7.96 1.51
N PHE A 166 -8.27 8.06 0.18
CA PHE A 166 -7.11 7.96 -0.70
C PHE A 166 -6.31 9.26 -0.75
N MET A 167 -6.97 10.42 -0.56
CA MET A 167 -6.30 11.71 -0.37
C MET A 167 -5.35 11.65 0.83
N GLU A 168 -5.85 11.21 1.99
CA GLU A 168 -5.08 11.10 3.23
C GLU A 168 -3.97 10.03 3.11
N ASN A 169 -4.28 8.85 2.55
CA ASN A 169 -3.26 7.82 2.24
C ASN A 169 -2.11 8.41 1.40
N CYS A 170 -2.45 9.18 0.36
CA CYS A 170 -1.47 9.77 -0.55
C CYS A 170 -0.73 10.98 0.05
N ALA A 171 -1.33 11.70 1.00
CA ALA A 171 -0.67 12.78 1.72
C ALA A 171 0.44 12.24 2.64
N MET A 172 0.17 11.14 3.35
CA MET A 172 1.19 10.40 4.10
C MET A 172 2.26 9.79 3.19
N TRP A 173 1.89 9.32 1.99
CA TRP A 173 2.87 8.88 1.00
C TRP A 173 3.74 10.05 0.51
N GLY A 174 3.16 11.25 0.37
CA GLY A 174 3.89 12.46 0.00
C GLY A 174 4.95 12.84 1.03
N GLU A 175 4.65 12.72 2.33
CA GLU A 175 5.62 12.89 3.41
C GLU A 175 6.84 11.97 3.20
N GLU A 176 6.60 10.69 2.93
CA GLU A 176 7.66 9.70 2.67
C GLU A 176 8.48 10.05 1.41
N MET A 177 7.87 10.63 0.37
CA MET A 177 8.61 11.09 -0.82
C MET A 177 9.47 12.31 -0.55
N CYS A 178 9.06 13.18 0.39
CA CYS A 178 9.81 14.38 0.75
C CYS A 178 10.89 14.13 1.80
N TYR A 179 10.60 13.30 2.80
CA TYR A 179 11.42 13.05 3.99
C TYR A 179 11.44 11.57 4.40
N PRO A 180 12.05 10.67 3.58
CA PRO A 180 12.06 9.21 3.79
C PRO A 180 12.88 8.71 4.99
N ASN A 181 13.32 9.62 5.87
CA ASN A 181 14.02 9.25 7.12
C ASN A 181 13.20 9.60 8.36
N ASP A 182 12.05 10.26 8.18
CA ASP A 182 11.21 10.72 9.29
C ASP A 182 10.26 9.61 9.75
N ASN A 183 9.69 8.87 8.80
CA ASN A 183 8.88 7.68 9.00
C ASN A 183 7.72 7.89 10.00
N GLU A 184 7.11 9.08 10.00
CA GLU A 184 6.04 9.45 10.95
C GLU A 184 4.83 8.49 10.85
N TYR A 185 4.56 7.97 9.65
CA TYR A 185 3.49 7.00 9.42
C TYR A 185 3.61 5.72 10.25
N VAL A 186 4.82 5.31 10.65
CA VAL A 186 5.07 4.09 11.43
C VAL A 186 4.34 4.12 12.78
N ALA A 187 4.21 5.31 13.39
CA ALA A 187 3.48 5.46 14.65
C ALA A 187 1.99 5.07 14.50
N TYR A 188 1.37 5.44 13.37
CA TYR A 188 -0.03 5.11 13.08
C TYR A 188 -0.25 3.61 12.86
N LEU A 189 0.74 2.88 12.35
CA LEU A 189 0.63 1.43 12.12
C LEU A 189 0.34 0.62 13.40
N SER A 190 0.69 1.15 14.58
CA SER A 190 0.43 0.49 15.86
C SER A 190 -0.99 0.69 16.40
N GLY A 191 -1.74 1.66 15.86
CA GLY A 191 -3.11 2.00 16.27
C GLY A 191 -4.18 1.17 15.57
N THR A 192 -5.26 1.82 15.14
CA THR A 192 -6.24 1.23 14.21
C THR A 192 -5.67 1.39 12.80
N SER A 193 -5.19 0.29 12.22
CA SER A 193 -4.38 0.32 11.00
C SER A 193 -4.60 -0.91 10.11
N PRO A 194 -4.14 -0.92 8.85
CA PRO A 194 -4.19 -2.11 8.01
C PRO A 194 -3.45 -3.33 8.57
N LEU A 195 -2.55 -3.15 9.55
CA LEU A 195 -1.85 -4.25 10.23
C LEU A 195 -2.57 -4.68 11.51
N LYS A 196 -3.25 -3.76 12.22
CA LYS A 196 -3.95 -4.09 13.47
C LYS A 196 -5.42 -4.42 13.30
N ARG A 197 -6.00 -3.99 12.18
CA ARG A 197 -7.37 -4.27 11.70
C ARG A 197 -7.31 -4.70 10.23
N PRO A 198 -6.59 -5.77 9.89
CA PRO A 198 -6.43 -6.18 8.49
C PRO A 198 -7.74 -6.53 7.79
N TYR A 199 -8.76 -6.84 8.58
CA TYR A 199 -10.12 -7.18 8.16
C TYR A 199 -10.95 -5.98 7.69
N PHE A 200 -10.46 -4.75 7.87
CA PHE A 200 -11.08 -3.57 7.27
C PHE A 200 -10.68 -3.39 5.80
N GLU A 201 -11.61 -2.83 5.03
CA GLU A 201 -11.41 -2.42 3.64
C GLU A 201 -10.32 -1.35 3.48
N ILE A 202 -9.76 -1.23 2.28
CA ILE A 202 -8.72 -0.23 2.00
C ILE A 202 -9.23 1.22 2.06
N ASN A 203 -10.54 1.45 1.87
CA ASN A 203 -11.17 2.78 1.99
C ASN A 203 -11.76 3.06 3.38
N HIS A 204 -11.33 2.33 4.40
CA HIS A 204 -11.84 2.52 5.75
C HIS A 204 -11.47 3.88 6.31
N MET A 205 -12.49 4.68 6.61
CA MET A 205 -12.36 6.00 7.23
C MET A 205 -13.66 6.31 7.98
N LEU A 206 -14.00 5.50 9.01
CA LEU A 206 -15.34 5.54 9.60
C LEU A 206 -15.53 6.68 10.60
N GLN A 207 -14.49 7.01 11.36
CA GLN A 207 -14.55 7.99 12.44
C GLN A 207 -13.27 8.81 12.46
N ASN A 208 -13.40 10.12 12.72
CA ASN A 208 -12.26 11.04 12.86
C ASN A 208 -11.26 10.66 13.96
N THR A 209 -11.59 9.65 14.78
CA THR A 209 -10.76 9.15 15.88
C THR A 209 -10.06 7.83 15.59
N ASP A 210 -10.41 7.13 14.50
CA ASP A 210 -9.81 5.84 14.19
C ASP A 210 -8.42 5.99 13.52
N LEU A 211 -8.19 7.07 12.76
CA LEU A 211 -6.91 7.42 12.13
C LEU A 211 -6.40 6.34 11.17
N TYR A 212 -7.29 5.46 10.67
CA TYR A 212 -6.91 4.35 9.80
C TYR A 212 -6.36 4.84 8.47
N GLU A 213 -6.90 5.93 7.94
CA GLU A 213 -6.50 6.59 6.70
C GLU A 213 -5.02 7.02 6.73
N TYR A 214 -4.47 7.42 7.87
CA TYR A 214 -3.04 7.77 7.94
C TYR A 214 -2.16 6.52 7.86
N ALA A 215 -2.56 5.45 8.55
CA ALA A 215 -1.90 4.15 8.45
C ALA A 215 -2.15 3.46 7.09
N GLY A 216 -3.18 3.90 6.37
CA GLY A 216 -3.55 3.42 5.04
C GLY A 216 -2.53 3.78 3.95
N VAL A 217 -1.54 4.61 4.26
CA VAL A 217 -0.33 4.85 3.43
C VAL A 217 0.34 3.56 2.94
N LEU A 218 0.17 2.44 3.65
CA LEU A 218 0.65 1.14 3.20
C LEU A 218 0.08 0.75 1.82
N TRP A 219 -1.11 1.21 1.46
CA TRP A 219 -1.71 0.95 0.15
C TRP A 219 -0.98 1.65 -1.01
N PRO A 220 -0.82 2.99 -1.04
CA PRO A 220 -0.02 3.63 -2.09
C PRO A 220 1.46 3.20 -2.07
N LEU A 221 2.06 2.94 -0.90
CA LEU A 221 3.42 2.36 -0.82
C LEU A 221 3.48 0.96 -1.44
N PHE A 222 2.49 0.12 -1.16
CA PHE A 222 2.37 -1.20 -1.78
C PHE A 222 2.27 -1.08 -3.30
N LEU A 223 1.37 -0.24 -3.82
CA LEU A 223 1.19 -0.07 -5.26
C LEU A 223 2.51 0.36 -5.94
N MET A 224 3.21 1.32 -5.34
CA MET A 224 4.51 1.79 -5.82
C MET A 224 5.57 0.68 -5.84
N LEU A 225 5.75 -0.03 -4.73
CA LEU A 225 6.77 -1.06 -4.59
C LEU A 225 6.47 -2.30 -5.43
N TRP A 226 5.21 -2.74 -5.45
CA TRP A 226 4.75 -3.92 -6.17
C TRP A 226 4.83 -3.74 -7.69
N THR A 227 4.51 -2.54 -8.19
CA THR A 227 4.65 -2.22 -9.62
C THR A 227 6.06 -1.77 -9.99
N GLY A 228 6.89 -1.40 -9.01
CA GLY A 228 8.23 -0.87 -9.23
C GLY A 228 8.24 0.52 -9.89
N ASP A 229 7.15 1.29 -9.76
CA ASP A 229 6.98 2.59 -10.41
C ASP A 229 6.41 3.64 -9.44
N THR A 230 7.19 4.68 -9.15
CA THR A 230 6.79 5.81 -8.30
C THR A 230 5.71 6.69 -8.93
N ALA A 231 5.55 6.65 -10.26
CA ALA A 231 4.56 7.44 -10.97
C ALA A 231 3.16 6.81 -10.97
N ILE A 232 2.96 5.61 -10.40
CA ILE A 232 1.62 5.00 -10.30
C ILE A 232 0.62 5.89 -9.58
N ILE A 233 1.03 6.53 -8.48
CA ILE A 233 0.15 7.39 -7.68
C ILE A 233 -0.28 8.62 -8.50
N GLN A 234 0.67 9.28 -9.16
CA GLN A 234 0.38 10.41 -10.03
C GLN A 234 -0.56 10.03 -11.20
N ARG A 235 -0.40 8.83 -11.78
CA ARG A 235 -1.29 8.35 -12.85
C ARG A 235 -2.72 8.11 -12.36
N ILE A 236 -2.89 7.64 -11.13
CA ILE A 236 -4.21 7.48 -10.50
C ILE A 236 -4.88 8.86 -10.34
N TRP A 237 -4.14 9.87 -9.86
CA TRP A 237 -4.66 11.23 -9.72
C TRP A 237 -5.00 11.89 -11.07
N LEU A 238 -4.16 11.71 -12.10
CA LEU A 238 -4.48 12.13 -13.47
C LEU A 238 -5.79 11.50 -13.95
N ARG A 239 -6.01 10.23 -13.63
CA ARG A 239 -7.24 9.53 -14.00
C ARG A 239 -8.45 10.09 -13.25
N TYR A 240 -8.33 10.41 -11.96
CA TYR A 240 -9.40 11.05 -11.19
C TYR A 240 -9.81 12.39 -11.84
N GLY A 241 -8.85 13.24 -12.22
CA GLY A 241 -9.14 14.49 -12.92
C GLY A 241 -9.86 14.29 -14.27
N GLN A 242 -9.56 13.19 -14.98
CA GLN A 242 -10.19 12.83 -16.25
C GLN A 242 -11.57 12.15 -16.09
N ASN A 243 -11.92 11.71 -14.88
CA ASN A 243 -13.12 10.94 -14.59
C ASN A 243 -13.87 11.53 -13.39
N PRO A 244 -14.59 12.66 -13.58
CA PRO A 244 -15.21 13.39 -12.48
C PRO A 244 -16.18 12.53 -11.68
N GLY A 245 -16.15 12.66 -10.36
CA GLY A 245 -16.97 11.90 -9.42
C GLY A 245 -16.18 10.95 -8.51
N ALA A 246 -16.91 10.20 -7.68
CA ALA A 246 -16.35 9.26 -6.72
C ALA A 246 -16.11 7.88 -7.35
N HIS A 247 -14.97 7.71 -8.02
CA HIS A 247 -14.63 6.53 -8.82
C HIS A 247 -13.30 5.87 -8.40
N SER A 248 -12.93 5.99 -7.12
CA SER A 248 -11.61 5.58 -6.64
C SER A 248 -11.21 4.15 -7.05
N TYR A 249 -12.08 3.14 -6.87
CA TYR A 249 -11.71 1.77 -7.20
C TYR A 249 -11.61 1.54 -8.71
N SER A 250 -12.60 2.02 -9.47
CA SER A 250 -12.61 1.87 -10.92
C SER A 250 -11.45 2.61 -11.60
N ASP A 251 -11.00 3.74 -11.04
CA ASP A 251 -9.86 4.48 -11.58
C ASP A 251 -8.51 3.88 -11.20
N ILE A 252 -8.37 3.31 -10.00
CA ILE A 252 -7.20 2.49 -9.64
C ILE A 252 -7.13 1.26 -10.56
N ASP A 253 -8.25 0.56 -10.75
CA ASP A 253 -8.32 -0.61 -11.64
C ASP A 253 -7.99 -0.25 -13.09
N TYR A 254 -8.47 0.89 -13.57
CA TYR A 254 -8.15 1.41 -14.90
C TYR A 254 -6.64 1.61 -15.07
N ILE A 255 -5.97 2.23 -14.09
CA ILE A 255 -4.52 2.44 -14.16
C ILE A 255 -3.76 1.11 -14.12
N LEU A 256 -4.12 0.21 -13.22
CA LEU A 256 -3.50 -1.12 -13.12
C LEU A 256 -3.65 -1.91 -14.43
N SER A 257 -4.84 -1.89 -15.03
CA SER A 257 -5.15 -2.60 -16.28
C SER A 257 -4.42 -2.04 -17.49
N ASN A 258 -4.40 -0.72 -17.64
CA ASN A 258 -3.89 -0.09 -18.87
C ASN A 258 -2.37 0.15 -18.86
N TYR A 259 -1.76 0.26 -17.68
CA TYR A 259 -0.33 0.60 -17.57
C TYR A 259 0.55 -0.52 -17.02
N TYR A 260 -0.03 -1.49 -16.29
CA TYR A 260 0.75 -2.53 -15.59
C TYR A 260 0.35 -3.96 -15.95
N GLY A 261 -0.66 -4.15 -16.81
CA GLY A 261 -1.11 -5.49 -17.24
C GLY A 261 -1.66 -6.34 -16.10
N THR A 262 -2.17 -5.71 -15.05
CA THR A 262 -2.77 -6.34 -13.86
C THR A 262 -4.10 -5.66 -13.55
N ASN A 263 -4.72 -5.92 -12.41
CA ASN A 263 -5.98 -5.29 -12.03
C ASN A 263 -6.08 -5.08 -10.51
N LEU A 264 -7.09 -4.33 -10.07
CA LEU A 264 -7.33 -4.03 -8.66
C LEU A 264 -7.49 -5.32 -7.85
N LYS A 265 -8.20 -6.31 -8.39
CA LYS A 265 -8.36 -7.61 -7.72
C LYS A 265 -7.02 -8.26 -7.37
N THR A 266 -6.11 -8.36 -8.35
CA THR A 266 -4.76 -8.90 -8.15
C THR A 266 -3.94 -8.05 -7.18
N ALA A 267 -4.11 -6.73 -7.20
CA ALA A 267 -3.47 -5.84 -6.25
C ALA A 267 -3.96 -6.09 -4.81
N LEU A 268 -5.26 -6.28 -4.59
CA LEU A 268 -5.83 -6.61 -3.27
C LEU A 268 -5.35 -7.97 -2.76
N GLU A 269 -5.28 -8.98 -3.64
CA GLU A 269 -4.71 -10.30 -3.33
C GLU A 269 -3.26 -10.17 -2.80
N ASN A 270 -2.42 -9.44 -3.54
CA ASN A 270 -1.02 -9.25 -3.15
C ASN A 270 -0.89 -8.37 -1.90
N TYR A 271 -1.69 -7.32 -1.75
CA TYR A 271 -1.66 -6.47 -0.56
C TYR A 271 -2.00 -7.23 0.73
N ALA A 272 -2.95 -8.18 0.68
CA ALA A 272 -3.21 -9.08 1.79
C ALA A 272 -1.99 -9.94 2.14
N ILE A 273 -1.32 -10.53 1.14
CA ILE A 273 -0.10 -11.33 1.34
C ILE A 273 1.05 -10.49 1.91
N TRP A 274 1.29 -9.29 1.35
CA TRP A 274 2.36 -8.39 1.74
C TRP A 274 2.28 -7.98 3.22
N ARG A 275 1.06 -7.84 3.77
CA ARG A 275 0.86 -7.50 5.20
C ARG A 275 1.36 -8.58 6.17
N TRP A 276 1.63 -9.80 5.72
CA TRP A 276 2.29 -10.82 6.55
C TRP A 276 3.78 -10.53 6.77
N PHE A 277 4.47 -10.03 5.74
CA PHE A 277 5.93 -9.85 5.68
C PHE A 277 6.39 -8.55 6.36
N VAL A 278 6.06 -8.42 7.63
CA VAL A 278 6.33 -7.25 8.47
C VAL A 278 6.91 -7.63 9.82
N SER A 279 7.53 -6.67 10.52
CA SER A 279 8.20 -6.87 11.80
C SER A 279 9.22 -8.01 11.70
N GLY A 280 9.39 -8.87 12.70
CA GLY A 280 10.30 -10.03 12.64
C GLY A 280 10.05 -11.04 11.49
N ARG A 281 8.99 -10.85 10.68
CA ARG A 281 8.71 -11.65 9.48
C ARG A 281 9.04 -10.92 8.17
N TYR A 282 9.67 -9.75 8.27
CA TYR A 282 10.07 -8.98 7.10
C TYR A 282 11.00 -9.78 6.18
N ASP A 283 10.96 -9.40 4.92
CA ASP A 283 11.89 -9.88 3.93
C ASP A 283 12.35 -8.76 2.99
N ASN A 284 13.25 -9.09 2.07
CA ASN A 284 13.83 -8.11 1.15
C ASN A 284 13.03 -7.95 -0.16
N TRP A 285 11.79 -8.46 -0.23
CA TRP A 285 11.00 -8.48 -1.46
C TRP A 285 9.72 -7.65 -1.38
N HIS A 286 9.19 -7.43 -0.17
CA HIS A 286 7.93 -6.74 0.02
C HIS A 286 8.13 -5.26 0.38
N TRP A 287 8.65 -4.95 1.58
CA TRP A 287 8.73 -3.56 2.04
C TRP A 287 10.16 -3.12 2.34
N THR A 288 10.45 -1.85 2.11
CA THR A 288 11.74 -1.23 2.43
C THR A 288 11.97 -1.05 3.93
N GLU A 289 10.91 -0.78 4.70
CA GLU A 289 11.01 -0.42 6.13
C GLU A 289 10.23 -1.36 7.06
N SER A 290 9.88 -2.54 6.55
CA SER A 290 9.03 -3.52 7.27
C SER A 290 9.59 -3.97 8.61
N ASN A 291 10.90 -3.82 8.85
CA ASN A 291 11.52 -4.08 10.14
C ASN A 291 11.04 -3.12 11.25
N LEU A 292 10.55 -1.93 10.90
CA LEU A 292 9.98 -0.96 11.83
C LEU A 292 8.49 -1.21 12.12
N TYR A 293 7.81 -1.96 11.24
CA TYR A 293 6.37 -2.12 11.31
C TYR A 293 5.99 -3.09 12.46
N PRO A 294 4.82 -2.90 13.08
CA PRO A 294 4.31 -3.87 14.03
C PRO A 294 3.84 -5.15 13.31
N THR A 295 3.78 -6.27 14.03
CA THR A 295 3.20 -7.51 13.48
C THR A 295 1.73 -7.33 13.12
N VAL A 296 1.31 -7.89 11.98
CA VAL A 296 -0.13 -8.01 11.65
C VAL A 296 -0.90 -8.84 12.68
N THR A 297 -2.13 -8.43 12.99
CA THR A 297 -3.06 -9.16 13.86
C THR A 297 -3.38 -10.52 13.27
N VAL A 298 -3.29 -11.56 14.11
CA VAL A 298 -3.63 -12.95 13.77
C VAL A 298 -4.92 -13.32 14.48
N VAL A 299 -5.90 -13.84 13.73
CA VAL A 299 -7.19 -14.27 14.25
C VAL A 299 -7.03 -15.42 15.22
N LYS A 300 -6.26 -16.44 14.81
CA LYS A 300 -6.04 -17.66 15.59
C LYS A 300 -4.77 -18.35 15.17
N SER A 301 -4.17 -19.10 16.09
CA SER A 301 -3.05 -20.00 15.81
C SER A 301 -3.38 -21.42 16.27
N HIS A 302 -2.90 -22.42 15.53
CA HIS A 302 -3.08 -23.84 15.82
C HIS A 302 -1.74 -24.56 15.85
N SER A 303 -1.62 -25.53 16.75
CA SER A 303 -0.44 -26.38 16.92
C SER A 303 -0.78 -27.87 17.06
N SER A 304 -2.00 -28.25 16.73
CA SER A 304 -2.54 -29.61 16.80
C SER A 304 -3.57 -29.79 15.69
N TYR A 305 -3.62 -30.98 15.11
CA TYR A 305 -4.50 -31.30 13.98
C TYR A 305 -5.35 -32.54 14.30
N PRO A 306 -6.63 -32.59 13.87
CA PRO A 306 -7.30 -31.62 13.01
C PRO A 306 -7.60 -30.27 13.69
N ALA A 307 -7.75 -29.21 12.91
CA ALA A 307 -7.96 -27.84 13.38
C ALA A 307 -9.16 -27.18 12.70
N SER A 308 -9.88 -26.31 13.41
CA SER A 308 -10.97 -25.51 12.82
C SER A 308 -11.19 -24.17 13.51
N GLY A 309 -11.89 -23.29 12.81
CA GLY A 309 -12.33 -22.01 13.32
C GLY A 309 -13.08 -21.20 12.29
N GLY A 310 -13.11 -19.89 12.53
CA GLY A 310 -13.64 -18.89 11.62
C GLY A 310 -13.08 -17.52 11.99
N GLN A 311 -13.76 -16.48 11.54
CA GLN A 311 -13.37 -15.07 11.69
C GLN A 311 -13.43 -14.57 13.16
N GLY A 312 -14.25 -15.21 14.00
CA GLY A 312 -14.43 -14.78 15.40
C GLY A 312 -15.04 -13.38 15.47
N ILE A 313 -14.33 -12.44 16.10
CA ILE A 313 -14.74 -11.02 16.19
C ILE A 313 -14.13 -10.13 15.10
N PHE A 314 -13.30 -10.71 14.23
CA PHE A 314 -12.58 -10.01 13.17
C PHE A 314 -13.31 -10.27 11.86
N TYR A 315 -14.34 -9.50 11.54
CA TYR A 315 -15.16 -9.74 10.34
C TYR A 315 -14.47 -9.08 9.14
N PRO A 316 -14.01 -9.82 8.10
CA PRO A 316 -13.52 -9.21 6.88
C PRO A 316 -14.60 -8.38 6.20
N LYS A 317 -14.18 -7.25 5.64
CA LYS A 317 -15.06 -6.28 5.00
C LYS A 317 -14.40 -5.75 3.72
N GLY A 318 -15.12 -5.84 2.62
CA GLY A 318 -14.88 -5.04 1.41
C GLY A 318 -13.52 -5.24 0.77
N ALA A 319 -13.20 -4.37 -0.19
CA ALA A 319 -11.98 -4.48 -0.97
C ALA A 319 -10.74 -4.50 -0.06
N GLY A 320 -10.05 -5.64 -0.03
CA GLY A 320 -8.81 -5.83 0.71
C GLY A 320 -8.97 -6.18 2.19
N GLY A 321 -10.19 -6.27 2.72
CA GLY A 321 -10.40 -6.82 4.06
C GLY A 321 -9.94 -8.28 4.11
N CYS A 322 -9.02 -8.61 5.01
CA CYS A 322 -8.46 -9.95 5.12
C CYS A 322 -8.18 -10.37 6.56
N ASP A 323 -7.95 -11.67 6.75
CA ASP A 323 -7.57 -12.24 8.04
C ASP A 323 -6.34 -13.15 7.92
N PHE A 324 -5.75 -13.48 9.07
CA PHE A 324 -4.59 -14.38 9.15
C PHE A 324 -4.82 -15.45 10.20
N VAL A 325 -4.76 -16.72 9.78
CA VAL A 325 -4.81 -17.88 10.68
C VAL A 325 -3.53 -18.69 10.50
N VAL A 326 -2.84 -18.98 11.59
CA VAL A 326 -1.50 -19.59 11.53
C VAL A 326 -1.49 -21.02 12.05
N PHE A 327 -0.70 -21.86 11.39
CA PHE A 327 -0.62 -23.29 11.60
C PHE A 327 0.85 -23.68 11.82
N TYR A 328 1.12 -24.35 12.94
CA TYR A 328 2.46 -24.75 13.41
C TYR A 328 2.49 -26.23 13.85
N ASN A 329 3.68 -26.73 14.18
CA ASN A 329 3.91 -28.05 14.80
C ASN A 329 3.37 -29.25 14.00
N TYR A 330 3.39 -29.13 12.67
CA TYR A 330 3.27 -30.27 11.77
C TYR A 330 4.64 -30.94 11.56
N THR A 331 4.63 -32.19 11.08
CA THR A 331 5.85 -32.92 10.72
C THR A 331 6.26 -32.51 9.29
N PRO A 332 7.55 -32.31 8.97
CA PRO A 332 8.00 -31.84 7.64
C PRO A 332 7.57 -32.67 6.43
N ASN A 333 7.02 -33.87 6.63
CA ASN A 333 6.50 -34.73 5.57
C ASN A 333 4.98 -34.82 5.58
N ASP A 334 4.27 -33.99 6.35
CA ASP A 334 2.82 -33.97 6.34
C ASP A 334 2.29 -33.21 5.13
N THR A 335 1.03 -33.48 4.79
CA THR A 335 0.22 -32.56 4.00
C THR A 335 -0.94 -32.09 4.86
N LEU A 336 -1.14 -30.76 4.91
CA LEU A 336 -2.33 -30.18 5.51
C LEU A 336 -3.35 -29.89 4.42
N TYR A 337 -4.53 -30.47 4.55
CA TYR A 337 -5.64 -30.23 3.64
C TYR A 337 -6.50 -29.11 4.19
N PHE A 338 -6.52 -27.98 3.51
CA PHE A 338 -7.28 -26.79 3.90
C PHE A 338 -8.64 -26.79 3.24
N TYR A 339 -9.66 -26.50 4.03
CA TYR A 339 -11.02 -26.23 3.59
C TYR A 339 -11.41 -24.84 4.07
N PHE A 340 -12.02 -24.07 3.18
CA PHE A 340 -12.52 -22.73 3.43
C PHE A 340 -13.97 -22.64 2.98
N ASP A 341 -14.78 -21.95 3.77
CA ASP A 341 -16.19 -21.69 3.47
C ASP A 341 -16.53 -20.26 3.92
N GLY A 342 -16.52 -19.33 2.97
CA GLY A 342 -16.82 -17.92 3.16
C GLY A 342 -18.30 -17.61 2.90
N SER A 343 -18.71 -16.37 3.20
CA SER A 343 -20.07 -15.91 2.88
C SER A 343 -20.33 -15.99 1.36
N ASP A 344 -21.47 -16.59 0.98
CA ASP A 344 -21.89 -16.79 -0.41
C ASP A 344 -22.02 -15.47 -1.20
N ASN A 345 -21.74 -15.55 -2.51
CA ASN A 345 -21.88 -14.44 -3.48
C ASN A 345 -20.93 -13.27 -3.21
N PHE A 346 -19.79 -13.52 -2.56
CA PHE A 346 -18.68 -12.59 -2.43
C PHE A 346 -17.46 -13.15 -3.16
N ASP A 347 -16.70 -12.25 -3.80
CA ASP A 347 -15.43 -12.56 -4.45
C ASP A 347 -14.35 -12.76 -3.38
N TRP A 348 -14.24 -13.99 -2.91
CA TRP A 348 -13.24 -14.44 -1.94
C TRP A 348 -12.00 -14.95 -2.65
N GLU A 349 -10.87 -14.41 -2.26
CA GLU A 349 -9.58 -14.96 -2.64
C GLU A 349 -8.86 -15.50 -1.42
N VAL A 350 -8.42 -16.75 -1.51
CA VAL A 350 -7.93 -17.47 -0.35
C VAL A 350 -6.57 -18.05 -0.65
N PHE A 351 -5.61 -17.70 0.18
CA PHE A 351 -4.23 -18.14 0.03
C PHE A 351 -3.76 -18.89 1.26
N VAL A 352 -2.78 -19.77 1.06
CA VAL A 352 -1.94 -20.30 2.14
C VAL A 352 -0.51 -19.85 1.87
N ILE A 353 0.08 -19.08 2.77
CA ILE A 353 1.51 -18.73 2.73
C ILE A 353 2.27 -19.87 3.39
N GLY A 354 3.18 -20.51 2.65
CA GLY A 354 4.21 -21.37 3.21
C GLY A 354 5.40 -20.52 3.64
N TYR A 355 5.44 -20.13 4.91
CA TYR A 355 6.44 -19.22 5.45
C TYR A 355 7.72 -19.94 5.83
N ARG A 356 8.87 -19.48 5.29
CA ARG A 356 10.19 -20.13 5.46
C ARG A 356 11.16 -19.43 6.42
N GLY A 357 10.72 -18.35 7.07
CA GLY A 357 11.54 -17.61 8.02
C GLY A 357 12.68 -16.81 7.38
N GLY A 358 12.87 -15.59 7.87
CA GLY A 358 14.06 -14.78 7.59
C GLY A 358 14.11 -14.10 6.21
N PRO A 359 14.95 -13.05 6.09
CA PRO A 359 14.88 -12.11 4.96
C PRO A 359 15.51 -12.61 3.65
N SER A 360 16.03 -13.84 3.64
CA SER A 360 16.71 -14.45 2.48
C SER A 360 16.07 -15.76 2.01
N ASN A 361 14.95 -16.18 2.62
CA ASN A 361 14.19 -17.35 2.19
C ASN A 361 12.82 -16.91 1.62
N PRO A 362 12.64 -16.90 0.29
CA PRO A 362 11.35 -16.55 -0.28
C PRO A 362 10.30 -17.58 0.18
N SER A 363 9.18 -17.08 0.66
CA SER A 363 8.03 -17.90 1.03
C SER A 363 7.20 -18.22 -0.20
N ASP A 364 6.51 -19.36 -0.19
CA ASP A 364 5.61 -19.73 -1.28
C ASP A 364 4.19 -19.32 -0.95
N THR A 365 3.39 -19.07 -1.98
CA THR A 365 1.96 -18.79 -1.83
C THR A 365 1.15 -19.79 -2.63
N PHE A 366 0.15 -20.39 -1.99
CA PHE A 366 -0.75 -21.37 -2.58
C PHE A 366 -2.18 -20.84 -2.59
N ARG A 367 -2.76 -20.63 -3.77
CA ARG A 367 -4.17 -20.22 -3.90
C ARG A 367 -5.13 -21.39 -3.71
N ILE A 368 -6.13 -21.24 -2.87
CA ILE A 368 -7.29 -22.14 -2.81
C ILE A 368 -8.31 -21.63 -3.83
N ASN A 369 -8.70 -22.47 -4.79
CA ASN A 369 -9.75 -22.09 -5.73
C ASN A 369 -11.09 -22.12 -5.00
N VAL A 370 -11.71 -20.96 -4.84
CA VAL A 370 -13.01 -20.78 -4.21
C VAL A 370 -14.09 -20.59 -5.27
N ASN A 371 -15.28 -21.13 -5.02
CA ASN A 371 -16.45 -20.87 -5.83
C ASN A 371 -17.19 -19.63 -5.30
N ASP A 372 -17.22 -18.54 -6.07
CA ASP A 372 -17.84 -17.26 -5.64
C ASP A 372 -19.32 -17.40 -5.24
N ALA A 373 -20.07 -18.32 -5.85
CA ALA A 373 -21.47 -18.51 -5.53
C ALA A 373 -21.69 -19.15 -4.15
N THR A 374 -20.72 -19.94 -3.67
CA THR A 374 -20.86 -20.70 -2.42
C THR A 374 -19.78 -20.40 -1.39
N GLY A 375 -18.83 -19.50 -1.69
CA GLY A 375 -17.69 -19.19 -0.82
C GLY A 375 -16.75 -20.36 -0.49
N TYR A 376 -16.95 -21.54 -1.10
CA TYR A 376 -16.29 -22.78 -0.71
C TYR A 376 -15.09 -23.11 -1.59
N GLY A 377 -13.99 -23.51 -0.96
CA GLY A 377 -12.79 -23.97 -1.65
C GLY A 377 -11.96 -24.91 -0.77
N SER A 378 -11.12 -25.72 -1.41
CA SER A 378 -10.20 -26.56 -0.66
C SER A 378 -8.91 -26.88 -1.41
N ARG A 379 -7.82 -27.12 -0.70
CA ARG A 379 -6.51 -27.43 -1.30
C ARG A 379 -5.58 -28.18 -0.33
N PRO A 380 -4.89 -29.25 -0.76
CA PRO A 380 -3.77 -29.83 -0.02
C PRO A 380 -2.51 -28.97 -0.15
N ILE A 381 -1.83 -28.73 0.96
CA ILE A 381 -0.59 -27.94 1.05
C ILE A 381 0.50 -28.78 1.70
N PRO A 382 1.66 -28.99 1.03
CA PRO A 382 2.78 -29.68 1.63
C PRO A 382 3.37 -28.84 2.77
N THR A 383 3.89 -29.52 3.79
CA THR A 383 4.51 -28.85 4.95
C THR A 383 6.03 -28.78 4.88
N LEU A 384 6.62 -29.53 3.95
CA LEU A 384 8.07 -29.55 3.73
C LEU A 384 8.58 -28.14 3.40
N ASP A 385 9.70 -27.77 3.99
CA ASP A 385 10.39 -26.47 3.84
C ASP A 385 9.74 -25.27 4.57
N TYR A 386 8.62 -25.42 5.29
CA TYR A 386 7.93 -24.29 5.93
C TYR A 386 7.97 -24.35 7.47
N ASP A 387 8.28 -23.20 8.09
CA ASP A 387 8.21 -23.00 9.54
C ASP A 387 6.76 -22.89 10.03
N SER A 388 5.90 -22.33 9.18
CA SER A 388 4.47 -22.15 9.44
C SER A 388 3.68 -22.04 8.15
N LEU A 389 2.43 -22.49 8.19
CA LEU A 389 1.46 -22.22 7.11
C LEU A 389 0.47 -21.16 7.60
N ILE A 390 0.12 -20.21 6.74
CA ILE A 390 -0.78 -19.10 7.08
C ILE A 390 -1.94 -19.07 6.08
N LEU A 391 -3.16 -19.35 6.54
CA LEU A 391 -4.36 -19.13 5.75
C LEU A 391 -4.71 -17.64 5.75
N VAL A 392 -4.87 -17.08 4.55
CA VAL A 392 -5.18 -15.67 4.29
C VAL A 392 -6.40 -15.58 3.38
N PRO A 393 -7.62 -15.56 3.93
CA PRO A 393 -8.79 -15.17 3.16
C PRO A 393 -8.83 -13.65 3.02
N VAL A 394 -9.01 -13.17 1.80
CA VAL A 394 -9.18 -11.75 1.46
C VAL A 394 -10.45 -11.57 0.62
N VAL A 395 -11.14 -10.48 0.88
CA VAL A 395 -12.32 -10.07 0.14
C VAL A 395 -11.85 -9.17 -1.00
N CYS A 396 -12.04 -9.63 -2.23
CA CYS A 396 -11.70 -8.90 -3.44
C CYS A 396 -12.93 -8.26 -4.09
N ASN A 397 -14.13 -8.52 -3.56
CA ASN A 397 -15.33 -7.88 -4.05
C ASN A 397 -15.25 -6.36 -3.85
N TRP A 398 -15.31 -5.63 -4.95
CA TRP A 398 -15.32 -4.17 -4.94
C TRP A 398 -16.53 -3.66 -5.72
N VAL A 399 -17.18 -2.66 -5.15
CA VAL A 399 -18.16 -1.80 -5.79
C VAL A 399 -17.85 -0.40 -5.28
N ASP A 400 -17.94 0.61 -6.15
CA ASP A 400 -17.86 2.02 -5.78
C ASP A 400 -19.13 2.40 -4.97
N ALA A 401 -19.29 1.81 -3.80
CA ALA A 401 -20.45 1.91 -2.91
C ALA A 401 -20.00 2.14 -1.47
N SER A 402 -20.82 2.86 -0.71
CA SER A 402 -20.53 3.26 0.68
C SER A 402 -20.83 2.18 1.73
N TYR A 403 -21.25 0.98 1.31
CA TYR A 403 -21.66 -0.08 2.24
C TYR A 403 -20.86 -1.35 2.03
N THR A 404 -20.26 -1.79 3.13
CA THR A 404 -19.50 -3.02 3.21
C THR A 404 -20.03 -3.87 4.37
N PRO A 405 -20.69 -5.01 4.11
CA PRO A 405 -21.20 -5.87 5.17
C PRO A 405 -20.07 -6.58 5.93
N ASP A 406 -20.36 -6.97 7.17
CA ASP A 406 -19.52 -7.89 7.93
C ASP A 406 -19.61 -9.29 7.31
N LEU A 407 -18.49 -9.85 6.90
CA LEU A 407 -18.45 -11.18 6.29
C LEU A 407 -18.01 -12.25 7.28
N LEU A 408 -18.61 -13.43 7.11
CA LEU A 408 -18.32 -14.63 7.87
C LEU A 408 -17.48 -15.58 7.03
N PHE A 409 -16.59 -16.33 7.68
CA PHE A 409 -16.00 -17.52 7.10
C PHE A 409 -15.75 -18.59 8.16
N THR A 410 -15.72 -19.84 7.72
CA THR A 410 -15.20 -20.95 8.51
C THR A 410 -14.06 -21.63 7.76
N TYR A 411 -13.21 -22.32 8.52
CA TYR A 411 -12.19 -23.18 7.96
C TYR A 411 -12.04 -24.44 8.79
N TRP A 412 -11.56 -25.48 8.12
CA TRP A 412 -11.15 -26.72 8.74
C TRP A 412 -9.89 -27.23 8.03
N VAL A 413 -8.95 -27.75 8.81
CA VAL A 413 -7.64 -28.19 8.34
C VAL A 413 -7.34 -29.56 8.92
N ASP A 414 -7.11 -30.50 8.02
CA ASP A 414 -6.80 -31.87 8.34
C ASP A 414 -5.35 -32.22 8.02
N LYS A 415 -4.73 -32.98 8.91
CA LYS A 415 -3.45 -33.62 8.62
C LYS A 415 -3.75 -34.93 7.89
N VAL A 416 -3.48 -34.96 6.59
CA VAL A 416 -3.58 -36.17 5.79
C VAL A 416 -2.20 -36.82 5.67
N ALA A 417 -2.14 -38.14 5.79
CA ALA A 417 -0.94 -38.90 5.46
C ALA A 417 -0.55 -38.60 4.02
N VAL A 418 0.75 -38.60 3.71
CA VAL A 418 1.27 -38.46 2.34
C VAL A 418 0.50 -39.42 1.47
N ASP A 419 -0.43 -38.91 0.66
CA ASP A 419 -0.84 -39.65 -0.50
C ASP A 419 0.39 -39.61 -1.41
N GLU A 420 1.00 -40.76 -1.66
CA GLU A 420 2.05 -40.93 -2.67
C GLU A 420 1.57 -40.49 -4.07
N SER A 421 0.28 -40.12 -4.20
CA SER A 421 -0.33 -39.48 -5.36
C SER A 421 -0.32 -37.94 -5.35
N ILE A 422 0.19 -37.25 -4.31
CA ILE A 422 0.49 -35.81 -4.39
C ILE A 422 1.69 -35.68 -5.32
N PRO A 423 1.50 -35.25 -6.56
CA PRO A 423 2.59 -35.31 -7.49
C PRO A 423 3.59 -34.22 -7.10
N GLU A 424 4.88 -34.53 -7.17
CA GLU A 424 5.92 -33.53 -7.42
C GLU A 424 5.51 -32.71 -8.64
N LYS A 425 4.75 -31.61 -8.43
CA LYS A 425 4.08 -30.86 -9.50
C LYS A 425 4.18 -29.35 -9.33
N THR A 426 5.20 -28.86 -8.65
CA THR A 426 5.47 -27.41 -8.60
C THR A 426 6.72 -27.09 -9.40
N LEU A 427 6.58 -26.20 -10.38
CA LEU A 427 7.72 -25.65 -11.09
C LEU A 427 8.61 -24.90 -10.09
N ARG A 428 9.83 -25.40 -9.85
CA ARG A 428 10.84 -24.74 -9.01
C ARG A 428 12.05 -24.44 -9.87
N VAL A 429 12.66 -23.26 -9.72
CA VAL A 429 13.88 -22.87 -10.46
C VAL A 429 14.85 -22.19 -9.49
N ASN A 430 16.03 -22.77 -9.35
CA ASN A 430 17.14 -22.23 -8.58
C ASN A 430 18.27 -21.86 -9.53
N SER A 431 18.83 -20.65 -9.38
CA SER A 431 19.99 -20.22 -10.17
C SER A 431 21.19 -19.94 -9.26
N ALA A 432 22.34 -20.51 -9.59
CA ALA A 432 23.61 -20.25 -8.92
C ALA A 432 24.74 -20.13 -9.95
N GLY A 433 25.32 -18.94 -10.09
CA GLY A 433 26.36 -18.69 -11.09
C GLY A 433 25.84 -18.91 -12.51
N ARG A 434 26.43 -19.88 -13.20
CA ARG A 434 26.01 -20.32 -14.55
C ARG A 434 25.03 -21.49 -14.55
N GLY A 435 24.70 -22.07 -13.39
CA GLY A 435 23.81 -23.21 -13.28
C GLY A 435 22.38 -22.82 -12.94
N PHE A 436 21.43 -23.41 -13.65
CA PHE A 436 20.00 -23.41 -13.32
C PHE A 436 19.59 -24.84 -13.00
N SER A 437 19.07 -25.08 -11.81
CA SER A 437 18.46 -26.36 -11.41
C SER A 437 16.97 -26.14 -11.25
N PHE A 438 16.15 -26.98 -11.88
CA PHE A 438 14.70 -26.82 -11.86
C PHE A 438 13.96 -28.15 -11.86
N ASN A 439 12.78 -28.20 -11.24
CA ASN A 439 11.91 -29.36 -11.26
C ASN A 439 10.69 -29.07 -12.14
N LEU A 440 10.40 -29.95 -13.09
CA LEU A 440 9.25 -29.81 -13.97
C LEU A 440 8.08 -30.71 -13.54
N PRO A 441 6.85 -30.17 -13.44
CA PRO A 441 5.67 -30.93 -13.06
C PRO A 441 5.20 -31.94 -14.13
N ALA A 442 5.61 -31.75 -15.38
CA ALA A 442 5.40 -32.64 -16.51
C ALA A 442 6.49 -32.40 -17.58
N GLU A 443 6.66 -33.33 -18.51
CA GLU A 443 7.52 -33.07 -19.67
C GLU A 443 7.01 -31.85 -20.46
N GLY A 444 7.92 -30.98 -20.90
CA GLY A 444 7.56 -29.83 -21.71
C GLY A 444 8.73 -28.94 -22.09
N GLU A 445 8.45 -27.95 -22.94
CA GLU A 445 9.43 -26.93 -23.30
C GLU A 445 9.62 -25.91 -22.19
N VAL A 446 10.89 -25.65 -21.89
CA VAL A 446 11.35 -24.57 -21.02
C VAL A 446 12.02 -23.52 -21.89
N SER A 447 11.66 -22.25 -21.68
CA SER A 447 12.39 -21.11 -22.22
C SER A 447 13.03 -20.31 -21.10
N LEU A 448 14.35 -20.16 -21.14
CA LEU A 448 15.11 -19.29 -20.23
C LEU A 448 15.68 -18.12 -21.01
N ALA A 449 15.25 -16.90 -20.67
CA ALA A 449 15.81 -15.67 -21.19
C ALA A 449 16.57 -14.92 -20.09
N LEU A 450 17.75 -14.39 -20.41
CA LEU A 450 18.56 -13.53 -19.54
C LEU A 450 18.60 -12.11 -20.08
N PHE A 451 18.49 -11.15 -19.18
CA PHE A 451 18.58 -9.72 -19.43
C PHE A 451 19.70 -9.15 -18.55
N ASP A 452 20.54 -8.30 -19.12
CA ASP A 452 21.55 -7.60 -18.33
C ASP A 452 20.92 -6.51 -17.44
N ALA A 453 21.73 -5.86 -16.61
CA ALA A 453 21.26 -4.81 -15.69
C ALA A 453 20.66 -3.57 -16.39
N THR A 454 20.84 -3.43 -17.70
CA THR A 454 20.22 -2.36 -18.51
C THR A 454 18.90 -2.78 -19.14
N GLY A 455 18.45 -4.02 -18.91
CA GLY A 455 17.24 -4.60 -19.49
C GLY A 455 17.43 -5.18 -20.89
N ARG A 456 18.66 -5.19 -21.43
CA ARG A 456 18.93 -5.77 -22.76
C ARG A 456 19.01 -7.29 -22.67
N LYS A 457 18.30 -7.99 -23.56
CA LYS A 457 18.34 -9.46 -23.65
C LYS A 457 19.75 -9.92 -24.07
N ALA A 458 20.43 -10.62 -23.16
CA ALA A 458 21.79 -11.09 -23.31
C ALA A 458 21.87 -12.55 -23.78
N PHE A 459 20.87 -13.38 -23.45
CA PHE A 459 20.81 -14.78 -23.83
C PHE A 459 19.38 -15.31 -23.81
N GLU A 460 19.10 -16.32 -24.62
CA GLU A 460 17.83 -17.05 -24.62
C GLU A 460 18.08 -18.48 -25.07
N VAL A 461 17.46 -19.45 -24.40
CA VAL A 461 17.45 -20.84 -24.80
C VAL A 461 16.07 -21.43 -24.57
N THR A 462 15.61 -22.20 -25.54
CA THR A 462 14.38 -22.98 -25.43
C THR A 462 14.71 -24.45 -25.71
N ARG A 463 14.30 -25.34 -24.80
CA ARG A 463 14.55 -26.78 -24.91
C ARG A 463 13.50 -27.57 -24.15
N ALA A 464 13.16 -28.76 -24.67
CA ALA A 464 12.32 -29.72 -23.97
C ALA A 464 13.10 -30.48 -22.88
N PHE A 465 12.46 -30.69 -21.74
CA PHE A 465 12.99 -31.44 -20.60
C PHE A 465 11.93 -32.44 -20.08
N PRO A 466 12.35 -33.60 -19.56
CA PRO A 466 11.43 -34.54 -18.92
C PRO A 466 10.84 -33.96 -17.63
N ALA A 467 9.74 -34.55 -17.15
CA ALA A 467 9.25 -34.29 -15.79
C ALA A 467 10.31 -34.64 -14.72
N GLY A 468 10.26 -33.96 -13.57
CA GLY A 468 11.22 -34.14 -12.47
C GLY A 468 12.40 -33.17 -12.50
N GLU A 469 13.48 -33.51 -11.81
CA GLU A 469 14.66 -32.65 -11.66
C GLU A 469 15.51 -32.55 -12.93
N ASN A 470 15.88 -31.32 -13.28
CA ASN A 470 16.62 -30.98 -14.48
C ASN A 470 17.65 -29.89 -14.19
N THR A 471 18.66 -29.79 -15.05
CA THR A 471 19.64 -28.71 -15.01
C THR A 471 19.90 -28.10 -16.39
N LEU A 472 20.21 -26.81 -16.40
CA LEU A 472 20.61 -26.05 -17.58
C LEU A 472 21.81 -25.19 -17.21
N THR A 473 22.88 -25.27 -17.99
CA THR A 473 24.10 -24.48 -17.77
C THR A 473 24.24 -23.42 -18.86
N LEU A 474 24.48 -22.18 -18.44
CA LEU A 474 24.70 -21.05 -19.33
C LEU A 474 26.04 -21.17 -20.08
N PRO A 475 26.11 -20.68 -21.33
CA PRO A 475 27.33 -20.78 -22.12
C PRO A 475 28.48 -19.98 -21.50
N PRO A 476 29.74 -20.42 -21.67
CA PRO A 476 30.92 -19.74 -21.13
C PRO A 476 31.14 -18.33 -21.73
N GLY A 477 30.56 -18.03 -22.90
CA GLY A 477 30.71 -16.74 -23.58
C GLY A 477 29.91 -15.58 -22.98
N LEU A 478 29.07 -15.81 -21.96
CA LEU A 478 28.43 -14.72 -21.21
C LEU A 478 29.43 -14.07 -20.26
N ASN A 479 29.51 -12.73 -20.31
CA ASN A 479 30.37 -11.93 -19.45
C ASN A 479 29.98 -12.08 -17.96
N GLY A 480 30.93 -11.83 -17.07
CA GLY A 480 30.64 -11.69 -15.64
C GLY A 480 29.75 -10.47 -15.37
N GLY A 481 28.80 -10.60 -14.46
CA GLY A 481 27.83 -9.56 -14.16
C GLY A 481 26.52 -10.07 -13.56
N ILE A 482 25.61 -9.13 -13.27
CA ILE A 482 24.26 -9.42 -12.78
C ILE A 482 23.34 -9.61 -13.99
N TYR A 483 22.58 -10.69 -13.97
CA TYR A 483 21.55 -10.97 -14.97
C TYR A 483 20.21 -11.23 -14.30
N PHE A 484 19.16 -10.66 -14.86
CA PHE A 484 17.77 -10.99 -14.56
C PHE A 484 17.32 -12.08 -15.52
N TRP A 485 16.63 -13.08 -15.02
CA TRP A 485 16.12 -14.17 -15.84
C TRP A 485 14.61 -14.25 -15.83
N ARG A 486 14.06 -14.65 -16.97
CA ARG A 486 12.69 -15.13 -17.12
C ARG A 486 12.73 -16.59 -17.53
N PHE A 487 12.12 -17.43 -16.71
CA PHE A 487 11.95 -18.86 -16.94
C PHE A 487 10.48 -19.13 -17.26
N SER A 488 10.20 -19.59 -18.47
CA SER A 488 8.86 -19.88 -18.95
C SER A 488 8.68 -21.38 -19.14
N TYR A 489 7.60 -21.93 -18.61
CA TYR A 489 7.20 -23.32 -18.80
C TYR A 489 5.67 -23.41 -18.83
N LEU A 490 5.12 -23.94 -19.93
CA LEU A 490 3.69 -23.89 -20.23
C LEU A 490 3.14 -22.45 -20.08
N ASN A 491 2.14 -22.25 -19.24
CA ASN A 491 1.53 -20.95 -18.97
C ASN A 491 2.13 -20.23 -17.74
N GLN A 492 3.24 -20.73 -17.19
CA GLN A 492 3.90 -20.16 -16.02
C GLN A 492 5.16 -19.39 -16.42
N ASN A 493 5.38 -18.26 -15.76
CA ASN A 493 6.60 -17.47 -15.86
C ASN A 493 7.15 -17.22 -14.46
N LEU A 494 8.39 -17.65 -14.23
CA LEU A 494 9.15 -17.32 -13.04
C LEU A 494 10.22 -16.30 -13.41
N LEU A 495 10.47 -15.37 -12.50
CA LEU A 495 11.50 -14.34 -12.64
C LEU A 495 12.51 -14.50 -11.51
N GLY A 496 13.76 -14.12 -11.78
CA GLY A 496 14.76 -14.06 -10.73
C GLY A 496 16.06 -13.42 -11.19
N LYS A 497 17.10 -13.55 -10.37
CA LYS A 497 18.43 -13.00 -10.64
C LYS A 497 19.51 -14.05 -10.48
N THR A 498 20.54 -13.98 -11.30
CA THR A 498 21.79 -14.74 -11.11
C THR A 498 22.99 -13.81 -11.27
N VAL A 499 24.06 -14.10 -10.53
CA VAL A 499 25.34 -13.40 -10.64
C VAL A 499 26.33 -14.35 -11.27
N ILE A 500 26.82 -14.01 -12.45
CA ILE A 500 27.86 -14.75 -13.14
C ILE A 500 29.20 -14.13 -12.73
N GLN A 501 30.08 -14.93 -12.13
CA GLN A 501 31.45 -14.52 -11.81
C GLN A 501 32.35 -14.51 -13.04
#